data_AF-A0A936ZX63-F1
#
_entry.id   AF-A0A936ZX63-F1
#
_cell.length_a   1.000
_cell.length_b   1.000
_cell.length_c   1.000
_cell.angle_alpha   90.00
_cell.angle_beta   90.00
_cell.angle_gamma   90.00
#
_symmetry.space_group_name_H-M   'P 1'
#
loop_
_entity.id
_entity.type
_entity.pdbx_description
1 polymer ?
#
loop_
_entity_poly.entity_id
_entity_poly.type
_entity_poly.pdbx_seq_one_letter_code
_entity_poly.pdbx_strand_id
1 'polypeptide(L)' 'MNTQITIGLKVQDKTEAHQVKKAFETMNKHFGAKGIIRMEQLFLKDAFIRNLVKMKLA' A
#
# COMPACT_ATOMS: atom_id res chain seq x y z
N MET A 1 13.64 -12.74 -14.77
CA MET A 1 12.96 -11.68 -15.54
C MET A 1 12.24 -10.78 -14.56
N ASN A 2 12.41 -9.47 -14.66
CA ASN A 2 11.66 -8.50 -13.85
C ASN A 2 10.49 -7.99 -14.70
N THR A 3 9.27 -8.13 -14.19
CA THR A 3 8.05 -7.67 -14.88
C THR A 3 7.66 -6.32 -14.31
N GLN A 4 7.57 -5.30 -15.17
CA GLN A 4 7.07 -3.99 -14.78
C GLN A 4 5.54 -4.02 -14.65
N ILE A 5 5.03 -3.43 -13.58
CA ILE A 5 3.59 -3.24 -13.34
C ILE A 5 3.25 -1.74 -13.36
N THR A 6 2.14 -1.39 -14.00
CA THR A 6 1.59 -0.03 -14.01
C THR A 6 0.25 -0.05 -13.30
N ILE A 7 0.09 0.79 -12.27
CA ILE A 7 -1.13 0.89 -11.47
C ILE A 7 -1.73 2.29 -11.67
N GLY A 8 -2.99 2.35 -12.10
CA GLY A 8 -3.74 3.60 -12.18
C GLY A 8 -4.40 3.94 -10.83
N LEU A 9 -4.11 5.11 -10.28
CA LEU A 9 -4.69 5.60 -9.03
C LEU A 9 -5.33 6.97 -9.26
N LYS A 10 -6.49 7.20 -8.64
CA LYS A 10 -7.13 8.52 -8.60
C LYS A 10 -6.79 9.20 -7.29
N VAL A 11 -6.31 10.43 -7.38
CA VAL A 11 -5.92 11.30 -6.26
C VAL A 11 -6.51 12.68 -6.51
N GLN A 12 -6.80 13.43 -5.44
CA GLN A 12 -7.51 14.69 -5.47
C GLN A 12 -6.63 15.84 -5.99
N ASP A 13 -5.35 15.84 -5.61
CA ASP A 13 -4.41 16.88 -6.01
C ASP A 13 -2.96 16.36 -6.21
N LYS A 14 -2.07 17.27 -6.62
CA LYS A 14 -0.66 16.98 -6.89
C LYS A 14 0.13 16.61 -5.63
N THR A 15 -0.23 17.16 -4.48
CA THR A 15 0.42 16.87 -3.20
C THR A 15 0.11 15.45 -2.77
N GLU A 16 -1.17 15.07 -2.83
CA GLU A 16 -1.62 13.70 -2.55
C GLU A 16 -0.98 12.71 -3.54
N ALA A 17 -0.92 13.06 -4.83
CA ALA A 17 -0.21 12.25 -5.83
C ALA A 17 1.24 11.95 -5.43
N HIS A 18 1.96 12.98 -4.98
CA HIS A 18 3.35 12.84 -4.55
C HIS A 18 3.48 11.97 -3.29
N GLN A 19 2.60 12.18 -2.30
CA GLN A 19 2.61 11.42 -1.06
C GLN A 19 2.30 9.94 -1.30
N VAL A 20 1.28 9.64 -2.11
CA VAL A 20 0.89 8.28 -2.48
C VAL A 20 2.05 7.59 -3.20
N LYS A 21 2.66 8.25 -4.19
CA LYS A 21 3.84 7.70 -4.89
C LYS A 21 4.97 7.36 -3.91
N LYS A 22 5.31 8.28 -3.01
CA LYS A 22 6.37 8.09 -2.02
C LYS A 22 6.06 6.95 -1.04
N ALA A 23 4.79 6.78 -0.66
CA ALA A 23 4.36 5.66 0.16
C ALA A 23 4.60 4.31 -0.53
N PHE A 24 4.21 4.18 -1.80
CA PHE A 24 4.47 2.96 -2.59
C PHE A 24 5.96 2.68 -2.76
N GLU A 25 6.77 3.71 -3.05
CA GLU A 25 8.23 3.59 -3.13
C GLU A 25 8.83 3.10 -1.81
N THR A 26 8.38 3.64 -0.69
CA THR A 26 8.82 3.25 0.66
C THR A 26 8.43 1.80 0.94
N MET A 27 7.18 1.42 0.66
CA MET A 27 6.72 0.04 0.86
C MET A 27 7.53 -0.95 0.03
N ASN A 28 7.78 -0.63 -1.25
CA ASN A 28 8.59 -1.50 -2.10
C ASN A 28 10.03 -1.60 -1.62
N LYS A 29 10.64 -0.50 -1.17
CA LYS A 29 12.02 -0.49 -0.65
C LYS A 29 12.17 -1.35 0.62
N HIS A 30 11.22 -1.28 1.54
CA HIS A 30 11.34 -1.96 2.84
C HIS A 30 10.80 -3.39 2.83
N PHE A 31 9.74 -3.67 2.07
CA PHE A 31 9.04 -4.95 2.12
C PHE A 31 9.17 -5.76 0.83
N GLY A 32 9.55 -5.11 -0.28
CA GLY A 32 9.53 -5.69 -1.61
C GLY A 32 8.13 -6.14 -2.05
N ALA A 33 8.04 -6.71 -3.25
CA ALA A 33 6.77 -7.23 -3.76
C ALA A 33 6.15 -8.31 -2.85
N LYS A 34 6.97 -9.21 -2.30
CA LYS A 34 6.50 -10.29 -1.42
C LYS A 34 5.87 -9.77 -0.14
N GLY A 35 6.47 -8.74 0.47
CA GLY A 35 5.93 -8.15 1.69
C GLY A 35 4.66 -7.35 1.44
N ILE A 36 4.57 -6.64 0.32
CA ILE A 36 3.34 -5.95 -0.11
C ILE A 36 2.17 -6.94 -0.25
N ILE A 37 2.39 -8.06 -0.95
CA ILE A 37 1.38 -9.13 -1.11
C ILE A 37 0.97 -9.71 0.27
N ARG A 38 1.94 -9.95 1.16
CA ARG A 38 1.63 -10.52 2.47
C ARG A 38 0.84 -9.55 3.36
N MET A 39 1.15 -8.26 3.30
CA MET A 39 0.40 -7.23 4.02
C MET A 39 -1.05 -7.13 3.53
N GLU A 40 -1.28 -7.19 2.21
CA GLU A 40 -2.63 -7.28 1.63
C GLU A 40 -3.38 -8.51 2.18
N GLN A 41 -2.76 -9.69 2.12
CA GLN A 41 -3.37 -10.92 2.62
C GLN A 41 -3.71 -10.84 4.11
N LEU A 42 -2.82 -10.26 4.93
CA LEU A 42 -3.07 -10.03 6.35
C LEU A 42 -4.26 -9.09 6.56
N PHE A 43 -4.30 -7.96 5.85
CA PHE A 43 -5.40 -7.00 5.97
C PHE A 43 -6.76 -7.60 5.55
N LEU A 44 -6.78 -8.46 4.53
CA LEU A 44 -8.02 -9.09 4.07
C LEU A 44 -8.49 -10.22 4.99
N LYS A 45 -7.57 -11.07 5.46
CA LYS A 45 -7.90 -12.29 6.21
C LYS A 45 -8.01 -12.07 7.71
N ASP A 46 -7.31 -11.09 8.26
CA ASP A 46 -7.27 -10.82 9.69
C ASP A 46 -8.18 -9.64 10.06
N ALA A 47 -9.29 -9.95 10.74
CA ALA A 47 -10.25 -8.95 11.19
C ALA A 47 -9.67 -8.01 12.26
N PHE A 48 -8.74 -8.48 13.10
CA PHE A 48 -8.09 -7.66 14.11
C PHE A 48 -7.18 -6.62 13.45
N ILE A 49 -6.33 -7.03 12.50
CA ILE A 49 -5.48 -6.12 11.72
C ILE A 49 -6.33 -5.07 11.01
N ARG A 50 -7.40 -5.49 10.33
CA ARG A 50 -8.30 -4.57 9.62
C ARG A 50 -8.94 -3.55 10.55
N ASN A 51 -9.39 -3.97 11.73
CA ASN A 51 -9.98 -3.07 12.72
C ASN A 51 -8.96 -2.10 13.30
N LEU A 52 -7.75 -2.58 13.59
CA LEU A 52 -6.65 -1.74 14.08
C LEU A 52 -6.30 -0.64 13.07
N VAL A 53 -6.19 -0.98 11.78
CA VAL A 53 -5.93 -0.01 10.72
C VAL A 53 -7.07 1.01 10.63
N LYS A 54 -8.33 0.56 10.64
CA LYS A 54 -9.49 1.47 10.61
C LYS A 54 -9.48 2.45 11.78
N MET A 55 -9.15 2.01 13.00
CA MET A 55 -9.06 2.87 14.17
C MET A 55 -7.95 3.92 14.08
N LYS A 56 -6.87 3.66 13.33
CA LYS A 56 -5.76 4.61 13.15
C LYS A 56 -5.98 5.61 12.02
N LEU A 57 -6.96 5.35 11.15
CA LEU A 57 -7.33 6.21 10.02
C LEU A 57 -8.62 7.02 10.29
N ALA A 58 -9.33 6.71 11.37
CA ALA A 58 -10.48 7.46 11.87
C ALA A 58 -10.02 8.59 12.79
#